data_AF-A0A250VV42-F1
#
_entry.id   AF-A0A250VV42-F1
#
_cell.length_a   1.000
_cell.length_b   1.000
_cell.length_c   1.000
_cell.angle_alpha   90.00
_cell.angle_beta   90.00
_cell.angle_gamma   90.00
#
_symmetry.space_group_name_H-M   'P 1'
#
loop_
_entity.id
_entity.type
_entity.pdbx_description
1 polymer ?
#
loop_
_entity_poly.entity_id
_entity_poly.type
_entity_poly.pdbx_seq_one_letter_code
_entity_poly.pdbx_strand_id
1 'polypeptide(L)' 'MKHGLPTIAARNTALFGMAGELPPIIVSDLFGVHRNTATQWAALAQDSWAGYLAALKATD' A
#
# COMPACT_ATOMS: atom_id res chain seq x y z
N MET A 1 20.47 13.12 4.75
CA MET A 1 19.00 13.32 4.77
C MET A 1 18.54 14.51 3.90
N LYS A 2 19.31 14.94 2.88
CA LYS A 2 19.05 16.20 2.15
C LYS A 2 18.12 16.07 0.93
N HIS A 3 17.80 14.87 0.43
CA HIS A 3 16.91 14.65 -0.73
C HIS A 3 16.03 13.37 -0.65
N GLY A 4 15.81 12.80 0.54
CA GLY A 4 15.09 11.53 0.67
C GLY A 4 13.79 11.68 1.44
N LEU A 5 12.71 11.07 0.93
CA LEU A 5 11.54 10.74 1.73
C LEU A 5 12.02 10.02 3.01
N PRO A 6 11.43 10.31 4.19
CA PRO A 6 11.80 9.61 5.42
C PRO A 6 11.87 8.11 5.19
N THR A 7 12.89 7.41 5.71
CA THR A 7 13.16 5.99 5.37
C THR A 7 11.92 5.10 5.51
N ILE A 8 11.07 5.38 6.49
CA ILE A 8 9.80 4.69 6.70
C ILE A 8 8.78 5.02 5.61
N ALA A 9 8.63 6.29 5.23
CA ALA A 9 7.72 6.70 4.16
C ALA A 9 8.14 6.08 2.81
N ALA A 10 9.42 6.14 2.47
CA ALA A 10 9.95 5.51 1.25
C ALA A 10 9.70 3.99 1.25
N ARG A 11 9.93 3.32 2.39
CA ARG A 11 9.66 1.89 2.56
C ARG A 11 8.18 1.57 2.40
N ASN A 12 7.30 2.35 3.01
CA ASN A 12 5.85 2.14 2.94
C ASN A 12 5.34 2.35 1.51
N THR A 13 5.83 3.37 0.79
CA THR A 13 5.47 3.60 -0.61
C THR A 13 5.90 2.44 -1.50
N ALA A 14 7.13 1.95 -1.36
CA ALA A 14 7.63 0.81 -2.13
C ALA A 14 6.82 -0.48 -1.84
N LEU A 15 6.52 -0.74 -0.57
CA LEU A 15 5.70 -1.89 -0.16
C LEU A 15 4.28 -1.83 -0.71
N PHE A 16 3.67 -0.64 -0.74
CA PHE A 16 2.34 -0.44 -1.31
C PHE A 16 2.30 -0.67 -2.82
N GLY A 17 3.30 -0.21 -3.56
CA GLY A 17 3.42 -0.53 -4.99
C GLY A 17 3.47 -2.04 -5.22
N MET A 18 4.40 -2.71 -4.53
CA MET A 18 4.59 -4.16 -4.66
C MET A 18 3.36 -4.99 -4.24
N ALA A 19 2.56 -4.50 -3.27
CA ALA A 19 1.31 -5.15 -2.89
C ALA A 19 0.23 -5.08 -3.99
N GLY A 20 0.36 -4.17 -4.95
CA GLY A 20 -0.48 -4.08 -6.15
C GLY A 20 -0.07 -5.08 -7.24
N GLU A 21 1.19 -5.53 -7.27
CA GLU A 21 1.71 -6.42 -8.32
C GLU A 21 1.89 -7.88 -7.90
N LEU A 22 1.97 -8.17 -6.59
CA LEU A 22 2.30 -9.49 -6.06
C LEU A 22 1.20 -10.06 -5.15
N PRO A 23 0.95 -11.39 -5.17
CA PRO A 23 0.04 -12.02 -4.23
C PRO A 23 0.47 -11.83 -2.76
N PRO A 24 -0.46 -11.67 -1.80
CA PRO A 24 -0.15 -11.40 -0.39
C PRO A 24 0.80 -12.40 0.27
N ILE A 25 0.78 -13.67 -0.16
CA ILE A 25 1.68 -14.70 0.37
C ILE A 25 3.15 -14.45 0.01
N ILE A 26 3.41 -13.93 -1.20
CA ILE A 26 4.75 -13.62 -1.69
C ILE A 26 5.27 -12.35 -1.00
N VAL A 27 4.39 -11.35 -0.79
CA VAL A 27 4.72 -10.13 -0.05
C VAL A 27 5.04 -10.44 1.42
N SER A 28 4.28 -11.34 2.05
CA SER A 28 4.51 -11.78 3.43
C SER A 28 5.88 -12.44 3.61
N ASP A 29 6.23 -13.36 2.70
CA ASP A 29 7.49 -14.09 2.71
C ASP A 29 8.69 -13.16 2.44
N LEU A 30 8.60 -12.32 1.40
CA LEU A 30 9.69 -11.46 0.96
C LEU A 30 10.03 -10.34 1.96
N PHE A 31 9.02 -9.79 2.65
CA PHE A 31 9.19 -8.63 3.52
C PHE A 31 9.04 -8.93 5.01
N GLY A 32 8.82 -10.20 5.37
CA GLY A 32 8.67 -10.63 6.77
C GLY A 32 7.47 -9.99 7.48
N VAL A 33 6.43 -9.62 6.71
CA VAL A 33 5.20 -9.04 7.27
C VAL A 33 4.16 -10.14 7.50
N HIS A 34 3.32 -9.98 8.52
CA HIS A 34 2.27 -10.95 8.80
C HIS A 34 1.30 -11.07 7.61
N ARG A 35 0.83 -12.30 7.31
CA ARG A 35 -0.05 -12.57 6.15
C ARG A 35 -1.28 -11.67 6.12
N ASN A 36 -1.95 -11.48 7.26
CA ASN A 36 -3.13 -10.60 7.34
C ASN A 36 -2.80 -9.14 7.03
N THR A 37 -1.58 -8.68 7.34
CA THR A 37 -1.11 -7.33 7.00
C THR A 37 -0.89 -7.20 5.50
N ALA A 38 -0.26 -8.20 4.87
CA ALA A 38 -0.09 -8.23 3.41
C ALA A 38 -1.43 -8.28 2.67
N THR A 39 -2.42 -9.02 3.18
CA THR A 39 -3.78 -9.06 2.60
C THR A 39 -4.47 -7.70 2.67
N GLN A 40 -4.38 -7.01 3.81
CA GLN A 40 -4.93 -5.66 3.95
C GLN A 40 -4.25 -4.67 3.02
N TRP A 41 -2.93 -4.75 2.89
CA TRP A 41 -2.19 -3.87 1.97
C TRP A 41 -2.51 -4.16 0.51
N ALA A 42 -2.69 -5.42 0.11
CA ALA A 42 -3.14 -5.75 -1.24
C ALA A 42 -4.55 -5.22 -1.50
N ALA A 43 -5.46 -5.32 -0.52
CA ALA A 43 -6.80 -4.74 -0.63
C ALA A 43 -6.75 -3.22 -0.79
N LEU A 44 -5.89 -2.52 -0.05
CA LEU A 44 -5.71 -1.07 -0.15
C LEU A 44 -4.96 -0.63 -1.42
N ALA A 45 -4.00 -1.43 -1.90
CA ALA A 45 -3.24 -1.17 -3.12
C ALA A 45 -4.08 -1.44 -4.38
N GLN A 46 -5.01 -2.39 -4.31
CA GLN A 46 -6.02 -2.68 -5.32
C GLN A 46 -7.33 -1.89 -5.10
N ASP A 47 -7.42 -1.08 -4.04
CA ASP A 47 -8.63 -0.29 -3.78
C ASP A 47 -8.72 0.79 -4.86
N SER A 48 -9.74 0.66 -5.69
CA SER A 48 -10.01 1.67 -6.70
C SER A 48 -10.21 3.00 -5.97
N TRP A 49 -9.47 4.04 -6.39
CA TRP A 49 -9.61 5.39 -5.86
C TRP A 49 -11.05 5.93 -5.98
N ALA A 50 -11.95 5.22 -6.66
CA ALA A 50 -13.36 5.53 -6.79
C ALA A 50 -14.06 5.77 -5.45
N GLY A 51 -13.75 5.00 -4.38
CA GLY A 51 -14.34 5.23 -3.07
C GLY A 51 -13.93 6.57 -2.46
N TYR A 52 -12.62 6.85 -2.50
CA TYR A 52 -12.05 8.11 -2.04
C TYR A 52 -12.52 9.31 -2.88
N LEU A 53 -12.55 9.18 -4.21
CA LEU A 53 -13.03 10.22 -5.13
C LEU A 53 -14.55 10.46 -4.99
N ALA A 54 -15.33 9.43 -4.69
CA ALA A 54 -16.76 9.58 -4.41
C ALA A 54 -17.01 10.34 -3.10
N ALA A 55 -16.24 10.03 -2.05
CA ALA A 55 -16.30 10.76 -0.78
C ALA A 55 -15.85 12.23 -0.94
N LEU A 56 -14.80 12.46 -1.73
CA LEU A 56 -14.30 13.80 -2.02
C LEU A 56 -15.36 14.64 -2.77
N LYS A 57 -16.01 14.06 -3.79
CA LYS A 57 -17.09 14.72 -4.56
C LYS A 57 -18.34 14.98 -3.72
N ALA A 58 -18.60 14.18 -2.68
CA ALA A 58 -19.74 14.39 -1.78
C ALA A 58 -19.50 15.52 -0.76
N THR A 59 -18.27 16.02 -0.67
CA THR A 59 -17.87 17.09 0.27
C THR A 59 -17.80 18.47 -0.42
N ASP A 60 -18.06 18.53 -1.73
CA ASP A 60 -18.29 19.76 -2.54
C ASP A 60 -19.81 20.02 -2.67
#